data_AF-A0A942ISV8-F1
#
_entry.id   AF-A0A942ISV8-F1
#
_cell.length_a   1.000
_cell.length_b   1.000
_cell.length_c   1.000
_cell.angle_alpha   90.00
_cell.angle_beta   90.00
_cell.angle_gamma   90.00
#
_symmetry.space_group_name_H-M   'P 1'
#
loop_
_entity.id
_entity.type
_entity.pdbx_description
1 polymer ?
#
loop_
_entity_poly.entity_id
_entity_poly.type
_entity_poly.pdbx_seq_one_letter_code
_entity_poly.pdbx_strand_id
1 'polypeptide(L)'
;MTALRASYSIAPDVLLRFNALVPARKRSQTVQLLMESILNQKESQLEALAHEFSTHPDFEQARADALLWDNTVADGVTDIRA
;
A
#
# COMPACT_ATOMS: atom_id res chain seq x y z
N MET A 1 -20.23 -8.58 6.65
CA MET A 1 -19.58 -7.27 6.39
C MET A 1 -20.49 -6.47 5.47
N THR A 2 -20.84 -5.25 5.84
CA THR A 2 -21.61 -4.33 5.00
C THR A 2 -20.74 -3.87 3.83
N ALA A 3 -21.26 -3.98 2.60
CA ALA A 3 -20.55 -3.47 1.43
C ALA A 3 -20.51 -1.93 1.49
N LEU A 4 -19.31 -1.36 1.54
CA LEU A 4 -19.12 0.08 1.42
C LEU A 4 -19.45 0.52 -0.01
N ARG A 5 -20.31 1.52 -0.15
CA ARG A 5 -20.64 2.11 -1.45
C ARG A 5 -19.86 3.40 -1.62
N ALA A 6 -19.16 3.51 -2.74
CA ALA A 6 -18.45 4.71 -3.13
C ALA A 6 -18.88 5.14 -4.54
N SER A 7 -18.77 6.44 -4.79
CA SER A 7 -19.00 7.04 -6.11
C SER A 7 -17.67 7.62 -6.60
N TYR A 8 -17.30 7.31 -7.84
CA TYR A 8 -16.05 7.74 -8.45
C TYR A 8 -16.34 8.53 -9.72
N SER A 9 -15.51 9.53 -9.99
CA SER A 9 -15.50 10.22 -11.27
C SER A 9 -14.49 9.56 -12.20
N ILE A 10 -14.88 9.29 -13.43
CA ILE A 10 -14.03 8.69 -14.46
C ILE A 10 -14.34 9.33 -15.81
N ALA A 11 -13.35 9.34 -16.70
CA ALA A 11 -13.51 9.85 -18.06
C ALA A 11 -14.63 9.08 -18.81
N PRO A 12 -15.52 9.77 -19.56
CA PRO A 12 -16.67 9.14 -20.22
C PRO A 12 -16.29 8.04 -21.21
N ASP A 13 -15.21 8.23 -21.97
CA ASP A 13 -14.70 7.27 -22.95
C ASP A 13 -14.19 5.98 -22.29
N VAL A 14 -13.53 6.10 -21.13
CA VAL A 14 -13.09 4.95 -20.33
C VAL A 14 -14.28 4.19 -19.77
N LEU A 15 -15.30 4.88 -19.26
CA LEU A 15 -16.52 4.26 -18.76
C LEU A 15 -17.28 3.49 -19.86
N LEU A 16 -17.36 4.05 -21.07
CA LEU A 16 -18.00 3.39 -22.20
C LEU A 16 -17.29 2.08 -22.56
N ARG A 17 -15.96 2.11 -22.68
CA ARG A 17 -15.15 0.91 -22.96
C ARG A 17 -15.29 -0.13 -21.85
N PHE A 18 -15.23 0.29 -20.59
CA PHE A 18 -15.41 -0.60 -19.44
C PHE A 18 -16.79 -1.27 -19.46
N ASN A 19 -17.86 -0.51 -19.72
CA ASN A 19 -19.21 -1.04 -19.77
C ASN A 19 -19.45 -2.00 -20.93
N ALA A 20 -18.73 -1.85 -22.04
CA ALA A 20 -18.77 -2.76 -23.18
C ALA A 20 -18.07 -4.10 -22.90
N LEU A 21 -17.01 -4.09 -22.09
CA LEU A 21 -16.21 -5.28 -21.76
C LEU A 21 -16.74 -6.02 -20.51
N VAL A 22 -17.33 -5.30 -19.56
CA VAL A 22 -17.67 -5.84 -18.24
C VAL A 22 -19.20 -5.89 -18.03
N PRO A 23 -19.76 -7.10 -17.81
CA PRO A 23 -21.19 -7.27 -17.53
C PRO A 23 -21.63 -6.48 -16.29
N ALA A 24 -22.82 -5.87 -16.35
CA ALA A 24 -23.32 -4.98 -15.29
C ALA A 24 -23.24 -5.57 -13.87
N ARG A 25 -23.57 -6.86 -13.70
CA ARG A 25 -23.55 -7.56 -12.40
C ARG A 25 -22.13 -7.79 -11.84
N LYS A 26 -21.08 -7.67 -12.66
CA LYS A 26 -19.68 -7.91 -12.28
C LYS A 26 -18.85 -6.63 -12.19
N ARG A 27 -19.42 -5.46 -12.46
CA ARG A 27 -18.65 -4.19 -12.53
C ARG A 27 -17.96 -3.85 -11.22
N SER A 28 -18.68 -3.86 -10.09
CA SER A 28 -18.08 -3.58 -8.78
C SER A 28 -17.01 -4.60 -8.39
N GLN A 29 -17.25 -5.89 -8.66
CA GLN A 29 -16.26 -6.93 -8.42
C GLN A 29 -15.01 -6.75 -9.28
N THR A 30 -15.18 -6.36 -10.54
CA THR A 30 -14.03 -6.12 -11.44
C THR A 30 -13.21 -4.92 -10.98
N VAL A 31 -13.87 -3.84 -10.56
CA VAL A 31 -13.18 -2.67 -9.98
C VAL A 31 -12.42 -3.06 -8.72
N GLN A 32 -13.02 -3.86 -7.84
CA GLN A 32 -12.36 -4.37 -6.64
C GLN A 32 -11.09 -5.17 -6.98
N LEU A 33 -11.18 -6.14 -7.90
CA LEU A 33 -10.03 -6.95 -8.31
C LEU A 33 -8.90 -6.10 -8.92
N LEU A 34 -9.25 -5.05 -9.68
CA LEU A 34 -8.28 -4.11 -10.21
C LEU A 34 -7.60 -3.30 -9.09
N MET A 35 -8.36 -2.85 -8.08
CA MET A 35 -7.80 -2.17 -6.91
C MET A 35 -6.85 -3.09 -6.14
N GLU A 36 -7.27 -4.32 -5.85
CA GLU A 36 -6.44 -5.33 -5.16
C GLU A 36 -5.16 -5.61 -5.95
N SER A 37 -5.25 -5.75 -7.28
CA SER A 37 -4.07 -5.94 -8.13
C SER A 37 -3.08 -4.78 -8.05
N ILE A 38 -3.57 -3.53 -8.02
CA ILE A 38 -2.71 -2.34 -7.89
C ILE A 38 -2.06 -2.30 -6.50
N LEU A 39 -2.80 -2.62 -5.45
CA LEU A 39 -2.27 -2.68 -4.09
C LEU A 39 -1.18 -3.73 -3.96
N ASN A 40 -1.39 -4.94 -4.48
CA ASN A 40 -0.39 -6.01 -4.46
C ASN A 40 0.88 -5.61 -5.23
N GLN A 41 0.73 -4.92 -6.37
CA GLN A 41 1.89 -4.42 -7.12
C GLN A 41 2.66 -3.37 -6.31
N LYS A 42 1.96 -2.49 -5.59
CA LYS A 42 2.58 -1.46 -4.75
C LYS A 42 3.29 -2.07 -3.54
N GLU A 43 2.67 -3.06 -2.90
CA GLU A 43 3.28 -3.80 -1.81
C GLU A 43 4.57 -4.49 -2.26
N SER A 44 4.53 -5.21 -3.38
CA SER A 44 5.73 -5.85 -3.94
C SER A 44 6.85 -4.86 -4.28
N GLN A 45 6.51 -3.65 -4.76
CA GLN A 45 7.48 -2.58 -4.99
C GLN A 45 8.14 -2.12 -3.67
N LEU A 46 7.36 -1.98 -2.60
CA LEU A 46 7.87 -1.60 -1.29
C LEU A 46 8.73 -2.70 -0.66
N GLU A 47 8.33 -3.96 -0.80
CA GLU A 47 9.11 -5.12 -0.36
C GLU A 47 10.46 -5.18 -1.09
N ALA A 48 10.48 -4.94 -2.40
CA ALA A 48 11.71 -4.90 -3.17
C ALA A 48 12.64 -3.78 -2.70
N LEU A 49 12.11 -2.58 -2.45
CA LEU A 49 12.87 -1.46 -1.89
C LEU A 49 13.40 -1.76 -0.49
N ALA A 50 12.60 -2.37 0.38
CA ALA A 50 13.02 -2.78 1.71
C ALA A 50 14.14 -3.83 1.62
N HIS A 51 14.02 -4.79 0.70
CA HIS A 51 15.03 -5.79 0.45
C HIS A 51 16.35 -5.18 -0.05
N GLU A 52 16.27 -4.27 -1.01
CA GLU A 52 17.43 -3.53 -1.52
C GLU A 52 18.10 -2.73 -0.39
N PHE A 53 17.33 -1.99 0.41
CA PHE A 53 17.86 -1.29 1.58
C PHE A 53 18.55 -2.23 2.57
N SER A 54 18.00 -3.43 2.79
CA SER A 54 18.56 -4.41 3.73
C SER A 54 19.85 -5.09 3.26
N THR A 55 20.07 -5.18 1.95
CA THR A 55 21.13 -6.02 1.36
C THR A 55 22.20 -5.25 0.59
N HIS A 56 21.89 -4.09 0.03
CA HIS A 56 22.83 -3.34 -0.79
C HIS A 56 23.94 -2.74 0.09
N PRO A 57 25.23 -2.85 -0.30
CA PRO A 57 26.36 -2.33 0.47
C PRO A 57 26.29 -0.83 0.73
N ASP A 58 25.82 -0.04 -0.24
CA ASP A 58 25.74 1.43 -0.10
C ASP A 58 24.85 1.90 1.06
N PHE A 59 23.94 1.05 1.55
CA PHE A 59 23.08 1.36 2.70
C PHE A 59 23.62 0.83 4.03
N GLU A 60 24.84 0.29 4.08
CA GLU A 60 25.42 -0.28 5.30
C GLU A 60 25.51 0.74 6.43
N GLN A 61 26.00 1.96 6.16
CA GLN A 61 26.07 3.02 7.17
C GLN A 61 24.66 3.43 7.65
N ALA A 62 23.69 3.57 6.73
CA ALA A 62 22.33 3.93 7.10
C ALA A 62 21.65 2.86 7.98
N ARG A 63 21.93 1.57 7.74
CA ARG A 63 21.47 0.48 8.61
C ARG A 63 22.16 0.49 9.98
N ALA A 64 23.46 0.77 10.01
CA ALA A 64 24.20 0.90 11.27
C ALA A 64 23.67 2.08 12.12
N ASP A 65 23.37 3.21 11.46
CA ASP A 65 22.81 4.38 12.11
C ASP A 65 21.38 4.12 12.60
N ALA A 66 20.57 3.35 11.87
CA ALA A 66 19.22 2.96 12.28
C ALA A 66 19.20 2.28 13.66
N LEU A 67 20.20 1.45 13.99
CA LEU A 67 20.33 0.81 15.31
C LEU A 67 20.55 1.83 16.44
N LEU A 68 21.11 3.00 16.15
CA LEU A 68 21.26 4.06 17.15
C LEU A 68 19.88 4.66 17.51
N TRP A 69 18.95 4.70 16.55
CA TRP A 69 17.59 5.20 16.76
C TRP A 69 16.72 4.26 17.62
N ASP A 70 17.02 2.96 17.66
CA ASP A 70 16.32 2.01 18.55
C ASP A 70 16.45 2.42 20.03
N ASN A 71 17.54 3.09 20.42
CA ASN A 71 17.71 3.60 21.78
C ASN A 71 16.75 4.74 22.13
N THR A 72 16.15 5.38 21.13
CA THR A 72 15.22 6.51 21.29
C THR A 72 13.76 6.11 21.18
N VAL A 73 13.47 4.81 20.98
CA VAL A 73 12.09 4.31 20.75
C VAL A 73 11.14 4.59 21.90
N ALA A 74 11.66 4.74 23.12
CA ALA A 74 10.91 5.01 24.34
C ALA A 74 11.04 6.47 24.82
N ASP A 75 11.68 7.35 24.06
CA ASP A 75 11.85 8.75 24.43
C ASP A 75 10.47 9.42 24.55
N GLY A 76 10.18 9.98 25.73
CA GLY A 76 8.89 10.60 26.04
C GLY A 76 7.76 9.62 26.40
N VAL A 77 8.01 8.32 26.41
CA VAL A 77 7.07 7.31 26.94
C VAL A 77 7.39 7.09 28.43
N THR A 78 6.92 8.01 29.28
CA THR A 78 6.83 7.75 30.72
C THR A 78 5.74 6.71 30.96
N ASP A 79 6.09 5.59 31.57
CA ASP A 79 5.14 4.56 32.00
C ASP A 79 4.13 5.20 32.98
N ILE A 80 2.93 5.54 32.51
CA ILE A 80 1.84 6.07 33.36
C ILE A 80 1.19 4.88 34.06
N ARG A 81 1.92 4.19 34.93
CA ARG A 81 1.40 3.24 35.92
C ARG A 81 2.27 3.25 37.18
N ALA A 82 1.98 4.19 38.07
CA ALA A 82 2.19 4.05 39.51
C ALA A 82 0.91 4.55 40.21
#